data_AF-R1FEB5-F1
#
_entry.id   AF-R1FEB5-F1
#
_cell.length_a   1.000
_cell.length_b   1.000
_cell.length_c   1.000
_cell.angle_alpha   90.00
_cell.angle_beta   90.00
_cell.angle_gamma   90.00
#
_symmetry.space_group_name_H-M   'P 1'
#
loop_
_entity.id
_entity.type
_entity.pdbx_description
1 polymer ?
#
loop_
_entity_poly.entity_id
_entity_poly.type
_entity_poly.pdbx_seq_one_letter_code
_entity_poly.pdbx_strand_id
1 'polypeptide(L)'
;MAHVAAMALLACLLSGMANAVWMRFLEKSFPGGTLRAVSLKTLVDYGCCATSFNAFFLVGIPWLTAVFAALASDGLSPAPASLLEHWSVEDWHALMRLEACTFVPYNLLAFRLVPVHLRPLGSASLSAVCTVVLSGVTLGFG
;
A
#
# COMPACT_ATOMS: atom_id res chain seq x y z
N MET A 1 -12.31 8.95 -13.73
CA MET A 1 -11.71 10.09 -12.99
C MET A 1 -11.71 9.82 -11.48
N ALA A 2 -12.86 9.65 -10.83
CA ALA A 2 -12.96 9.44 -9.37
C ALA A 2 -12.10 8.28 -8.82
N HIS A 3 -12.15 7.10 -9.47
CA HIS A 3 -11.34 5.94 -9.04
C HIS A 3 -9.82 6.20 -9.14
N VAL A 4 -9.39 6.85 -10.22
CA VAL A 4 -7.97 7.21 -10.43
C VAL A 4 -7.53 8.23 -9.37
N ALA A 5 -8.38 9.20 -9.03
CA ALA A 5 -8.10 10.16 -7.96
C ALA A 5 -8.01 9.49 -6.58
N ALA A 6 -8.90 8.52 -6.28
CA ALA A 6 -8.88 7.75 -5.04
C ALA A 6 -7.59 6.91 -4.91
N MET A 7 -7.22 6.20 -5.98
CA MET A 7 -5.97 5.46 -6.08
C MET A 7 -4.75 6.36 -5.90
N ALA A 8 -4.71 7.49 -6.60
CA ALA A 8 -3.59 8.43 -6.53
C ALA A 8 -3.46 9.04 -5.13
N LEU A 9 -4.58 9.39 -4.48
CA LEU A 9 -4.58 9.94 -3.13
C LEU A 9 -4.05 8.92 -2.12
N LEU A 10 -4.57 7.69 -2.13
CA LEU A 10 -4.11 6.64 -1.22
C LEU A 10 -2.66 6.26 -1.47
N ALA A 11 -2.24 6.13 -2.72
CA ALA A 11 -0.83 5.85 -3.05
C ALA A 11 0.10 6.96 -2.54
N CYS A 12 -0.29 8.24 -2.68
CA CYS A 12 0.53 9.35 -2.19
C CYS A 12 0.61 9.37 -0.65
N LEU A 13 -0.52 9.15 0.03
CA LEU A 13 -0.59 9.15 1.50
C LEU A 13 0.12 7.94 2.11
N LEU A 14 -0.18 6.73 1.64
CA LEU A 14 0.33 5.49 2.21
C LEU A 14 1.78 5.24 1.77
N SER A 15 2.03 5.16 0.46
CA SER A 15 3.34 4.79 -0.09
C SER A 15 4.36 5.93 -0.02
N GLY A 16 3.90 7.18 0.05
CA GLY A 16 4.73 8.36 0.24
C GLY A 16 4.91 8.72 1.71
N MET A 17 3.93 9.41 2.29
CA MET A 17 4.05 10.01 3.63
C MET A 17 4.13 8.97 4.75
N ALA A 18 3.17 8.07 4.83
CA ALA A 18 3.09 7.09 5.92
C ALA A 18 4.28 6.13 5.87
N ASN A 19 4.65 5.65 4.69
CA ASN A 19 5.84 4.83 4.47
C ASN A 19 7.13 5.53 4.90
N ALA A 20 7.32 6.82 4.56
CA ALA A 20 8.51 7.55 4.97
C ALA A 20 8.62 7.69 6.51
N VAL A 21 7.50 7.91 7.19
CA VAL A 21 7.43 7.95 8.66
C VAL A 21 7.72 6.56 9.25
N TRP A 22 7.12 5.52 8.68
CA TRP A 22 7.29 4.14 9.12
C TRP A 22 8.74 3.65 8.98
N MET A 23 9.39 3.92 7.85
CA MET A 23 10.79 3.57 7.62
C MET A 23 11.73 4.25 8.63
N ARG A 24 11.44 5.50 9.02
CA ARG A 24 12.18 6.19 10.08
C ARG A 24 11.92 5.56 11.44
N PHE A 25 10.69 5.12 11.71
CA PHE A 25 10.35 4.42 12.94
C PHE A 25 11.08 3.07 13.03
N LEU A 26 11.07 2.26 11.97
CA LEU A 26 11.78 0.97 11.92
C LEU A 26 13.29 1.12 12.14
N GLU A 27 13.91 2.15 11.56
CA GLU A 27 15.34 2.40 11.78
C GLU A 27 15.65 2.83 13.22
N LYS A 28 14.76 3.60 13.85
CA LYS A 28 14.92 3.95 15.27
C LYS A 28 14.72 2.76 16.20
N SER A 29 13.75 1.89 15.92
CA SER A 29 13.41 0.73 16.75
C SER A 29 14.41 -0.41 16.60
N PHE A 30 14.98 -0.61 15.41
CA PHE A 30 15.91 -1.69 15.11
C PHE A 30 17.19 -1.14 14.44
N PRO A 31 18.04 -0.38 15.12
CA PRO A 31 19.16 0.30 14.45
C PRO A 31 20.16 -0.67 13.79
N GLY A 32 20.69 -0.26 12.63
CA GLY A 32 21.80 -0.94 11.96
C GLY A 32 21.43 -1.92 10.85
N GLY A 33 22.45 -2.54 10.27
CA GLY A 33 22.36 -3.40 9.07
C GLY A 33 22.74 -4.86 9.29
N THR A 34 22.79 -5.33 10.55
CA THR A 34 23.02 -6.75 10.84
C THR A 34 21.91 -7.61 10.25
N LEU A 35 22.20 -8.86 9.89
CA LEU A 35 21.20 -9.76 9.31
C LEU A 35 19.95 -9.86 10.21
N ARG A 36 20.14 -10.00 11.53
CA ARG A 36 19.04 -10.03 12.50
C ARG A 36 18.18 -8.76 12.49
N ALA A 37 18.81 -7.57 12.47
CA ALA A 37 18.08 -6.31 12.44
C ALA A 37 17.31 -6.13 11.13
N VAL A 38 17.93 -6.47 9.99
CA VAL A 38 17.31 -6.41 8.66
C VAL A 38 16.13 -7.37 8.55
N SER A 39 16.28 -8.61 9.02
CA SER A 39 15.19 -9.60 9.04
C SER A 39 14.04 -9.18 9.94
N LEU A 40 14.32 -8.63 11.13
CA LEU A 40 13.28 -8.11 12.03
C LEU A 40 12.53 -6.93 11.42
N LYS A 41 13.25 -5.94 10.85
CA LYS A 41 12.62 -4.82 10.13
C LYS A 41 11.68 -5.32 9.04
N THR A 42 12.16 -6.27 8.23
CA THR A 42 11.39 -6.80 7.11
C THR A 42 10.15 -7.57 7.58
N LEU A 43 10.27 -8.37 8.64
CA LEU A 43 9.14 -9.11 9.21
C LEU A 43 8.09 -8.18 9.83
N VAL A 44 8.53 -7.16 10.57
CA VAL A 44 7.63 -6.17 11.18
C VAL A 44 6.98 -5.30 10.10
N ASP A 45 7.72 -4.92 9.07
CA ASP A 45 7.19 -4.20 7.91
C ASP A 45 6.09 -5.00 7.20
N TYR A 46 6.38 -6.27 6.86
CA TYR A 46 5.42 -7.16 6.21
C TYR A 46 4.20 -7.45 7.09
N GLY A 47 4.42 -7.75 8.38
CA GLY A 47 3.33 -8.12 9.30
C GLY A 47 2.41 -6.96 9.67
N CYS A 48 2.96 -5.75 9.82
CA CYS A 48 2.20 -4.59 10.29
C CYS A 48 1.88 -3.60 9.17
N CYS A 49 2.89 -3.10 8.47
CA CYS A 49 2.73 -2.03 7.50
C CYS A 49 2.05 -2.52 6.22
N ALA A 50 2.58 -3.58 5.60
CA ALA A 50 2.01 -4.14 4.37
C ALA A 50 0.56 -4.61 4.59
N THR A 51 0.29 -5.32 5.69
CA THR A 51 -1.06 -5.70 6.11
C THR A 51 -1.99 -4.49 6.22
N SER A 52 -1.57 -3.44 6.93
CA SER A 52 -2.41 -2.26 7.12
C SER A 52 -2.66 -1.53 5.80
N PHE A 53 -1.63 -1.34 4.98
CA PHE A 53 -1.74 -0.62 3.72
C PHE A 53 -2.59 -1.38 2.70
N ASN A 54 -2.42 -2.70 2.58
CA ASN A 54 -3.28 -3.53 1.73
C ASN A 54 -4.74 -3.47 2.17
N ALA A 55 -5.01 -3.45 3.48
CA ALA A 55 -6.38 -3.29 3.98
C ALA A 55 -6.97 -1.93 3.61
N PHE A 56 -6.17 -0.86 3.75
CA PHE A 56 -6.58 0.48 3.31
C PHE A 56 -6.77 0.58 1.80
N PHE A 57 -5.99 -0.13 0.98
CA PHE A 57 -6.21 -0.15 -0.45
C PHE A 57 -7.52 -0.88 -0.82
N LEU A 58 -7.75 -2.08 -0.28
CA LEU A 58 -8.96 -2.86 -0.58
C LEU A 58 -10.25 -2.17 -0.15
N VAL A 59 -10.27 -1.56 1.05
CA VAL A 59 -11.50 -0.92 1.57
C VAL A 59 -11.54 0.57 1.25
N GLY A 60 -10.41 1.25 1.30
CA GLY A 60 -10.32 2.69 1.13
C GLY A 60 -10.43 3.15 -0.31
N ILE A 61 -9.94 2.40 -1.31
CA ILE A 61 -10.10 2.79 -2.73
C ILE A 61 -11.58 2.83 -3.10
N PRO A 62 -12.39 1.77 -2.88
CA PRO A 62 -13.81 1.81 -3.22
C PRO A 62 -14.55 2.90 -2.44
N TRP A 63 -14.25 3.07 -1.14
CA TRP A 63 -14.86 4.10 -0.31
C TRP A 63 -14.55 5.52 -0.81
N LEU A 64 -13.29 5.85 -1.08
CA LEU A 64 -12.90 7.16 -1.61
C LEU A 64 -13.42 7.39 -3.03
N THR A 65 -13.47 6.35 -3.86
CA THR A 65 -14.05 6.42 -5.21
C THR A 65 -15.51 6.85 -5.12
N ALA A 66 -16.24 6.27 -4.19
CA ALA A 66 -17.61 6.60 -3.87
C ALA A 66 -17.79 8.04 -3.39
N VAL A 67 -16.94 8.49 -2.45
CA VAL A 67 -16.94 9.88 -1.95
C VAL A 67 -16.65 10.87 -3.08
N PHE A 68 -15.66 10.60 -3.93
CA PHE A 68 -15.31 11.49 -5.06
C PHE A 68 -16.37 11.50 -6.15
N ALA A 69 -17.03 10.37 -6.40
CA ALA A 69 -18.18 10.33 -7.30
C ALA A 69 -19.35 11.16 -6.76
N ALA A 70 -19.65 11.03 -5.46
CA ALA A 70 -20.71 11.78 -4.79
C ALA A 70 -20.42 13.29 -4.71
N LEU A 71 -19.16 13.70 -4.58
CA LEU A 71 -18.76 15.11 -4.62
C LEU A 71 -18.84 15.71 -6.03
N ALA A 72 -18.68 14.89 -7.07
CA ALA A 72 -18.74 15.32 -8.46
C ALA A 72 -20.18 15.46 -8.99
N SER A 73 -21.14 14.76 -8.38
CA SER A 73 -22.57 14.93 -8.62
C SER A 73 -23.16 15.81 -7.52
N ASP A 74 -23.71 17.00 -7.83
CA ASP A 74 -24.32 17.95 -6.87
C ASP A 74 -25.46 17.40 -5.97
N GLY A 75 -25.73 16.08 -5.98
CA GLY A 75 -26.63 15.39 -5.08
C GLY A 75 -25.86 14.32 -4.30
N LEU A 76 -25.98 14.38 -2.98
CA LEU A 76 -25.46 13.42 -2.00
C LEU A 76 -26.13 12.04 -2.16
N SER A 77 -25.96 11.39 -3.32
CA SER A 77 -26.43 10.03 -3.52
C SER A 77 -25.48 9.11 -2.76
N PRO A 78 -25.96 8.32 -1.77
CA PRO A 78 -25.11 7.44 -1.02
C PRO A 78 -24.44 6.47 -2.01
N ALA A 79 -23.13 6.34 -1.86
CA ALA A 79 -22.34 5.34 -2.55
C ALA A 79 -23.06 3.99 -2.56
N PRO A 80 -23.23 3.33 -3.72
CA PRO A 80 -23.88 2.04 -3.75
C PRO A 80 -23.09 1.07 -2.86
N ALA A 81 -23.77 0.43 -1.89
CA ALA A 81 -23.18 -0.50 -0.93
C ALA A 81 -22.36 -1.62 -1.60
N SER A 82 -22.67 -1.92 -2.87
CA SER A 82 -21.94 -2.85 -3.73
C SER A 82 -20.46 -2.49 -3.95
N LEU A 83 -20.04 -1.24 -3.76
CA LEU A 83 -18.62 -0.85 -3.81
C LEU A 83 -17.87 -1.26 -2.53
N LEU A 84 -18.55 -1.32 -1.38
CA LEU A 84 -17.95 -1.77 -0.11
C LEU A 84 -17.92 -3.30 0.01
N GLU A 85 -18.75 -4.01 -0.75
CA GLU A 85 -18.84 -5.47 -0.83
C GLU A 85 -17.85 -6.12 -1.82
N HIS A 86 -17.03 -5.32 -2.52
CA HIS A 86 -16.30 -5.79 -3.70
C HIS A 86 -14.95 -6.49 -3.43
N TRP A 87 -14.54 -6.67 -2.17
CA TRP A 87 -13.27 -7.33 -1.85
C TRP A 87 -13.50 -8.77 -1.39
N SER A 88 -12.69 -9.69 -1.91
CA SER A 88 -12.70 -11.10 -1.49
C SER A 88 -11.47 -11.47 -0.66
N VAL A 89 -11.55 -12.60 0.06
CA VAL A 89 -10.39 -13.19 0.74
C VAL A 89 -9.29 -13.59 -0.27
N GLU A 90 -9.68 -13.91 -1.50
CA GLU A 90 -8.76 -14.25 -2.58
C GLU A 90 -7.96 -13.01 -3.02
N ASP A 91 -8.59 -11.85 -3.13
CA ASP A 91 -7.92 -10.57 -3.41
C ASP A 91 -6.94 -10.23 -2.29
N TRP A 92 -7.34 -10.40 -1.03
CA TRP A 92 -6.46 -10.21 0.11
C TRP A 92 -5.22 -11.12 0.02
N HIS A 93 -5.40 -12.41 -0.25
CA HIS A 93 -4.29 -13.34 -0.42
C HIS A 93 -3.41 -12.99 -1.63
N ALA A 94 -4.00 -12.55 -2.73
CA ALA A 94 -3.26 -12.12 -3.91
C ALA A 94 -2.36 -10.90 -3.58
N LEU A 95 -2.89 -9.91 -2.86
CA LEU A 95 -2.12 -8.74 -2.44
C LEU A 95 -1.00 -9.08 -1.46
N MET A 96 -1.27 -9.93 -0.47
CA MET A 96 -0.24 -10.36 0.48
C MET A 96 0.85 -11.21 -0.19
N ARG A 97 0.50 -12.05 -1.17
CA ARG A 97 1.49 -12.78 -1.97
C ARG A 97 2.31 -11.83 -2.84
N LEU A 98 1.68 -10.83 -3.45
CA LEU A 98 2.38 -9.82 -4.23
C LEU A 98 3.41 -9.10 -3.36
N GLU A 99 3.01 -8.62 -2.18
CA GLU A 99 3.90 -8.02 -1.17
C GLU A 99 5.06 -8.95 -0.78
N ALA A 100 4.75 -10.23 -0.51
CA ALA A 100 5.77 -11.22 -0.16
C ALA A 100 6.79 -11.46 -1.30
N CYS A 101 6.35 -11.36 -2.55
CA CYS A 101 7.20 -11.57 -3.72
C CYS A 101 7.96 -10.31 -4.18
N THR A 102 7.50 -9.11 -3.81
CA THR A 102 8.10 -7.85 -4.29
C THR A 102 8.78 -7.08 -3.16
N PHE A 103 8.02 -6.70 -2.13
CA PHE A 103 8.50 -5.82 -1.06
C PHE A 103 9.39 -6.53 -0.05
N VAL A 104 9.12 -7.79 0.29
CA VAL A 104 10.00 -8.56 1.19
C VAL A 104 11.42 -8.69 0.65
N PRO A 105 11.67 -9.18 -0.60
CA PRO A 105 13.03 -9.25 -1.12
C PRO A 105 13.65 -7.85 -1.31
N TYR A 106 12.85 -6.87 -1.73
CA TYR A 106 13.31 -5.48 -1.81
C TYR A 106 13.77 -4.95 -0.45
N ASN A 107 12.98 -5.13 0.61
CA ASN A 107 13.28 -4.63 1.95
C ASN A 107 14.51 -5.30 2.57
N LEU A 108 14.70 -6.61 2.36
CA LEU A 108 15.92 -7.31 2.79
C LEU A 108 17.18 -6.67 2.18
N LEU A 109 17.12 -6.29 0.91
CA LEU A 109 18.23 -5.62 0.22
C LEU A 109 18.33 -4.14 0.62
N ALA A 110 17.21 -3.42 0.67
CA ALA A 110 17.16 -1.99 0.92
C ALA A 110 17.59 -1.63 2.35
N PHE A 111 17.18 -2.40 3.35
CA PHE A 111 17.60 -2.18 4.74
C PHE A 111 19.08 -2.44 4.97
N ARG A 112 19.74 -3.20 4.09
CA ARG A 112 21.17 -3.51 4.17
C ARG A 112 22.04 -2.60 3.31
N LEU A 113 21.59 -2.26 2.10
CA LEU A 113 22.40 -1.64 1.05
C LEU A 113 22.03 -0.19 0.78
N VAL A 114 20.78 0.20 1.02
CA VAL A 114 20.29 1.53 0.65
C VAL A 114 20.34 2.46 1.85
N PRO A 115 20.87 3.69 1.72
CA PRO A 115 20.80 4.70 2.77
C PRO A 115 19.36 5.04 3.16
N VAL A 116 19.12 5.27 4.46
CA VAL A 116 17.77 5.46 5.05
C VAL A 116 16.93 6.51 4.32
N HIS A 117 17.56 7.58 3.82
CA HIS A 117 16.87 8.68 3.13
C HIS A 117 16.41 8.34 1.70
N LEU A 118 17.00 7.33 1.05
CA LEU A 118 16.62 6.90 -0.30
C LEU A 118 15.60 5.75 -0.30
N ARG A 119 15.46 5.02 0.82
CA ARG A 119 14.55 3.87 0.93
C ARG A 119 13.08 4.20 0.65
N PRO A 120 12.51 5.33 1.15
CA PRO A 120 11.12 5.67 0.85
C PRO A 120 10.89 5.89 -0.64
N LEU A 121 11.89 6.42 -1.36
CA LEU A 121 11.79 6.72 -2.79
C LEU A 121 11.79 5.43 -3.63
N GLY A 122 12.64 4.47 -3.29
CA GLY A 122 12.64 3.15 -3.93
C GLY A 122 11.38 2.34 -3.62
N SER A 123 10.91 2.39 -2.37
CA SER A 123 9.66 1.74 -1.97
C SER A 123 8.44 2.36 -2.64
N ALA A 124 8.40 3.70 -2.79
CA ALA A 124 7.35 4.40 -3.53
C ALA A 124 7.37 4.04 -5.02
N SER A 125 8.55 3.87 -5.62
CA SER A 125 8.70 3.46 -7.03
C SER A 125 8.21 2.04 -7.26
N LEU A 126 8.57 1.10 -6.37
CA LEU A 126 8.05 -0.28 -6.39
C LEU A 126 6.54 -0.30 -6.17
N SER A 127 6.05 0.51 -5.24
CA SER A 127 4.62 0.68 -4.98
C SER A 127 3.89 1.19 -6.21
N ALA A 128 4.41 2.19 -6.93
CA ALA A 128 3.77 2.69 -8.15
C ALA A 128 3.57 1.59 -9.20
N VAL A 129 4.57 0.71 -9.36
CA VAL A 129 4.46 -0.47 -10.26
C VAL A 129 3.40 -1.46 -9.74
N CYS A 130 3.39 -1.75 -8.44
CA CYS A 130 2.38 -2.64 -7.85
C CYS A 130 0.98 -2.03 -7.91
N THR A 131 0.84 -0.70 -7.82
CA THR A 131 -0.43 0.02 -7.94
C THR A 131 -1.05 -0.16 -9.32
N VAL A 132 -0.26 -0.33 -10.38
CA VAL A 132 -0.78 -0.70 -11.72
C VAL A 132 -1.44 -2.08 -11.69
N VAL A 133 -0.81 -3.05 -11.01
CA VAL A 133 -1.37 -4.41 -10.85
C VAL A 133 -2.63 -4.39 -9.98
N LEU A 134 -2.58 -3.68 -8.85
CA LEU A 134 -3.72 -3.42 -7.96
C LEU A 134 -4.90 -2.76 -8.69
N SER A 135 -4.63 -1.85 -9.63
CA SER A 135 -5.67 -1.25 -10.47
C SER A 135 -6.41 -2.29 -11.31
N GLY A 136 -5.73 -3.33 -11.78
CA GLY A 136 -6.37 -4.42 -12.54
C GLY A 136 -7.31 -5.26 -11.66
N VAL A 137 -6.89 -5.53 -10.42
CA VAL A 137 -7.68 -6.29 -9.43
C VAL A 137 -8.90 -5.47 -8.98
N THR A 138 -8.70 -4.21 -8.60
CA THR A 138 -9.77 -3.34 -8.09
C THR A 138 -10.80 -2.91 -9.14
N LEU A 139 -10.47 -2.98 -10.42
CA LEU A 139 -11.42 -2.72 -11.53
C LEU A 139 -12.17 -3.97 -12.00
N GLY A 140 -11.90 -5.15 -11.42
CA GLY A 140 -12.65 -6.38 -11.72
C GLY A 140 -12.30 -7.07 -13.04
N PHE A 141 -11.05 -6.97 -13.52
CA PHE A 141 -10.55 -7.80 -14.64
C PHE A 141 -10.07 -9.20 -14.20
N GLY A 142 -10.64 -9.73 -13.12
CA GLY A 142 -10.40 -11.09 -12.61
C GLY A 142 -11.41 -12.09 -13.17
#